data_AF-A0A329KRA9-F1
#
_entry.id   AF-A0A329KRA9-F1
#
_cell.length_a   1.000
_cell.length_b   1.000
_cell.length_c   1.000
_cell.angle_alpha   90.00
_cell.angle_beta   90.00
_cell.angle_gamma   90.00
#
_symmetry.space_group_name_H-M   'P 1'
#
loop_
_entity.id
_entity.type
_entity.pdbx_description
1 polymer ?
#
loop_
_entity_poly.entity_id
_entity_poly.type
_entity_poly.pdbx_seq_one_letter_code
_entity_poly.pdbx_strand_id
1 'polypeptide(L)'
;MTASSFRSIILQNPYFDPACTFLLLETAAAAGTEAQEETKAEAGEITPDWSIAGDKTSEGFASNSASSASPTVRGFACGVTGGDLPLGADAGYLTILLLDEDIADDHHYSVLLDVVEQRFRDLGKKQAEALFFNPMRLPWLIPETPGHEHNNAPGIPVDSALHRFLLKQGYAERSRQNGMYLDLAGFTIPTDIQEKENQAARLGYRVEWFDGKRHTGLKELLAALGNPAWEKEISRCADEGIPFLVAAHLDRAAGFAGPVIREPSGRGYFAGIGVNPEDEGKGLGSILFFRLCEAFRGIGTEYMSLFTGETNPALKIYHKAGFRTVKQFGVLRKDLDKRAKELHQS
;
A
#
# COMPACT_ATOMS: atom_id res chain seq x y z
N MET A 1 -15.03 9.50 -0.65
CA MET A 1 -13.79 10.13 -0.17
C MET A 1 -14.06 11.60 0.08
N THR A 2 -13.60 12.19 1.19
CA THR A 2 -13.76 13.65 1.42
C THR A 2 -12.62 14.43 0.77
N ALA A 3 -12.80 15.74 0.53
CA ALA A 3 -11.74 16.59 -0.01
C ALA A 3 -10.49 16.63 0.90
N SER A 4 -10.70 16.65 2.22
CA SER A 4 -9.61 16.60 3.20
C SER A 4 -8.84 15.27 3.14
N SER A 5 -9.54 14.15 3.05
CA SER A 5 -8.91 12.83 2.87
C SER A 5 -8.15 12.73 1.56
N PHE A 6 -8.70 13.25 0.46
CA PHE A 6 -8.02 13.29 -0.84
C PHE A 6 -6.72 14.08 -0.76
N ARG A 7 -6.76 15.29 -0.18
CA ARG A 7 -5.57 16.12 -0.02
C ARG A 7 -4.51 15.43 0.83
N SER A 8 -4.90 14.82 1.95
CA SER A 8 -3.96 14.17 2.87
C SER A 8 -3.35 12.89 2.31
N ILE A 9 -4.12 12.07 1.59
CA ILE A 9 -3.67 10.76 1.10
C ILE A 9 -2.90 10.91 -0.22
N ILE A 10 -3.34 11.81 -1.10
CA ILE A 10 -2.86 11.92 -2.47
C ILE A 10 -2.00 13.17 -2.62
N LEU A 11 -2.56 14.37 -2.50
CA LEU A 11 -1.83 15.61 -2.86
C LEU A 11 -0.65 15.95 -1.94
N GLN A 12 -0.69 15.51 -0.68
CA GLN A 12 0.40 15.68 0.28
C GLN A 12 1.35 14.49 0.33
N ASN A 13 1.13 13.48 -0.51
CA ASN A 13 2.03 12.34 -0.59
C ASN A 13 3.36 12.79 -1.21
N PRO A 14 4.53 12.49 -0.60
CA PRO A 14 5.83 12.86 -1.15
C PRO A 14 6.11 12.29 -2.55
N TYR A 15 5.40 11.23 -2.93
CA TYR A 15 5.53 10.56 -4.22
C TYR A 15 4.43 10.95 -5.21
N PHE A 16 3.54 11.88 -4.84
CA PHE A 16 2.55 12.41 -5.78
C PHE A 16 3.28 13.14 -6.91
N ASP A 17 3.06 12.66 -8.13
CA ASP A 17 3.60 13.26 -9.34
C ASP A 17 2.45 13.84 -10.17
N PRO A 18 2.31 15.18 -10.23
CA PRO A 18 1.33 15.83 -11.09
C PRO A 18 1.51 15.44 -12.57
N ALA A 19 2.74 15.16 -13.02
CA ALA A 19 3.02 14.79 -14.40
C ALA A 19 2.68 13.32 -14.72
N CYS A 20 2.33 12.52 -13.71
CA CYS A 20 1.76 11.18 -13.86
C CYS A 20 0.31 11.12 -13.33
N THR A 21 -0.39 12.26 -13.30
CA THR A 21 -1.77 12.37 -12.80
C THR A 21 -2.68 12.94 -13.88
N PHE A 22 -3.84 12.30 -14.08
CA PHE A 22 -4.76 12.59 -15.17
C PHE A 22 -6.20 12.67 -14.66
N LEU A 23 -6.96 13.59 -15.23
CA LEU A 23 -8.38 13.77 -14.96
C LEU A 23 -9.18 13.45 -16.22
N LEU A 24 -10.28 12.74 -16.05
CA LEU A 24 -11.31 12.65 -17.08
C LEU A 24 -12.32 13.77 -16.82
N LEU A 25 -12.48 14.67 -17.79
CA LEU A 25 -13.37 15.82 -17.69
C LEU A 25 -14.57 15.64 -18.63
N GLU A 26 -15.75 15.95 -18.12
CA GLU A 26 -16.94 16.15 -18.94
C GLU A 26 -17.19 17.64 -19.10
N THR A 27 -17.25 18.10 -20.34
CA THR A 27 -17.67 19.45 -20.70
C THR A 27 -19.18 19.43 -20.96
N ALA A 28 -19.91 20.32 -20.30
CA ALA A 28 -21.32 20.53 -20.62
C ALA A 28 -21.42 20.97 -22.09
N ALA A 29 -22.16 20.21 -22.91
CA ALA A 29 -22.45 20.62 -24.27
C ALA A 29 -23.12 22.00 -24.23
N ALA A 30 -22.53 22.98 -24.94
CA ALA A 30 -23.18 24.26 -25.14
C ALA A 30 -24.53 23.99 -25.83
N ALA A 31 -25.63 24.43 -25.20
CA ALA A 31 -26.96 24.26 -25.75
C ALA A 31 -27.07 25.01 -27.10
N GLY A 32 -27.33 24.26 -28.18
CA GLY A 32 -27.56 24.75 -29.55
C GLY A 32 -26.29 24.66 -30.40
N THR A 33 -26.19 23.80 -31.42
CA THR A 33 -27.08 23.68 -32.58
C THR A 33 -26.79 22.33 -33.26
N GLU A 34 -27.81 21.70 -33.85
CA GLU A 34 -27.67 20.46 -34.62
C GLU A 34 -26.59 20.57 -35.73
N ALA A 35 -25.56 19.72 -35.69
CA ALA A 35 -24.88 19.16 -36.86
C ALA A 35 -23.94 18.02 -36.42
N GLN A 36 -23.87 16.98 -37.26
CA GLN A 36 -23.03 15.79 -37.12
C GLN A 36 -21.53 16.14 -37.08
N GLU A 37 -20.75 15.47 -36.24
CA GLU A 37 -19.52 14.70 -36.56
C GLU A 37 -18.53 14.56 -35.37
N GLU A 38 -18.01 13.34 -35.26
CA GLU A 38 -16.88 12.79 -34.50
C GLU A 38 -16.18 13.67 -33.43
N THR A 39 -16.43 13.35 -32.16
CA THR A 39 -15.70 13.90 -31.02
C THR A 39 -14.31 13.26 -30.91
N LYS A 40 -13.29 14.01 -31.31
CA LYS A 40 -11.88 13.72 -31.01
C LYS A 40 -11.59 14.14 -29.57
N ALA A 41 -11.27 13.19 -28.69
CA ALA A 41 -10.80 13.47 -27.34
C ALA A 41 -9.35 13.99 -27.41
N GLU A 42 -9.14 15.29 -27.17
CA GLU A 42 -7.81 15.86 -27.01
C GLU A 42 -7.38 15.79 -25.54
N ALA A 43 -6.26 15.12 -25.27
CA ALA A 43 -5.55 15.20 -24.00
C ALA A 43 -4.83 16.55 -23.92
N GLY A 44 -5.46 17.54 -23.29
CA GLY A 44 -4.82 18.83 -23.02
C GLY A 44 -3.83 18.72 -21.87
N GLU A 45 -2.56 19.04 -22.14
CA GLU A 45 -1.56 19.32 -21.09
C GLU A 45 -1.94 20.66 -20.44
N ILE A 46 -2.65 20.61 -19.31
CA ILE A 46 -2.97 21.79 -18.52
C ILE A 46 -1.97 21.87 -17.37
N THR A 47 -1.06 22.83 -17.45
CA THR A 47 -0.27 23.27 -16.30
C THR A 47 -1.21 23.92 -15.27
N PRO A 48 -1.29 23.44 -14.02
CA PRO A 48 -2.19 24.04 -13.05
C PRO A 48 -1.61 25.36 -12.52
N ASP A 49 -2.21 26.48 -12.91
CA ASP A 49 -2.09 27.75 -12.19
C ASP A 49 -2.94 27.65 -10.91
N TRP A 50 -2.28 27.40 -9.78
CA TRP A 50 -2.94 27.41 -8.47
C TRP A 50 -2.86 28.83 -7.90
N SER A 51 -3.97 29.57 -7.92
CA SER A 51 -4.12 30.74 -7.06
C SER A 51 -4.79 30.30 -5.75
N ILE A 52 -4.01 30.31 -4.66
CA ILE A 52 -4.55 30.16 -3.29
C ILE A 52 -5.31 31.45 -2.96
N ALA A 53 -6.63 31.35 -2.83
CA ALA A 53 -7.46 32.44 -2.33
C ALA A 53 -7.17 32.68 -0.84
N GLY A 54 -6.49 33.80 -0.55
CA GLY A 54 -6.31 34.29 0.82
C GLY A 54 -5.23 35.35 1.00
N ASP A 55 -5.36 36.53 0.37
CA ASP A 55 -5.40 37.84 1.05
C ASP A 55 -5.71 38.96 0.04
N LYS A 56 -6.40 40.01 0.50
CA LYS A 56 -6.99 41.07 -0.34
C LYS A 56 -5.93 42.00 -0.97
N THR A 57 -6.17 42.44 -2.21
CA THR A 57 -6.20 43.87 -2.59
C THR A 57 -6.80 44.06 -3.98
N SER A 58 -7.44 45.21 -4.15
CA SER A 58 -8.26 45.72 -5.25
C SER A 58 -7.57 45.79 -6.61
N GLU A 59 -8.31 45.53 -7.70
CA GLU A 59 -8.88 46.54 -8.61
C GLU A 59 -9.61 45.84 -9.77
N GLY A 60 -10.71 46.45 -10.22
CA GLY A 60 -11.71 45.80 -11.06
C GLY A 60 -11.34 45.64 -12.54
N PHE A 61 -11.94 44.64 -13.16
CA PHE A 61 -12.30 44.69 -14.58
C PHE A 61 -13.63 43.95 -14.80
N ALA A 62 -14.42 44.52 -15.71
CA ALA A 62 -15.84 44.29 -15.91
C ALA A 62 -16.20 42.85 -16.30
N SER A 63 -17.37 42.45 -15.81
CA SER A 63 -18.06 41.20 -16.10
C SER A 63 -18.47 41.09 -17.57
N ASN A 64 -17.91 40.09 -18.27
CA ASN A 64 -18.61 39.41 -19.36
C ASN A 64 -18.96 38.00 -18.86
N SER A 65 -20.19 37.83 -18.38
CA SER A 65 -20.74 36.55 -17.96
C SER A 65 -21.16 35.74 -19.19
N ALA A 66 -20.20 35.08 -19.85
CA ALA A 66 -20.49 33.82 -20.50
C ALA A 66 -20.39 32.74 -19.43
N SER A 67 -21.50 32.06 -19.15
CA SER A 67 -21.54 30.88 -18.27
C SER A 67 -20.74 29.75 -18.90
N SER A 68 -19.41 29.78 -18.79
CA SER A 68 -18.57 28.59 -19.01
C SER A 68 -18.75 27.71 -17.78
N ALA A 69 -19.67 26.74 -17.86
CA ALA A 69 -19.75 25.71 -16.83
C ALA A 69 -18.36 25.11 -16.68
N SER A 70 -17.79 25.18 -15.47
CA SER A 70 -16.49 24.57 -15.20
C SER A 70 -16.59 23.08 -15.53
N PRO A 71 -15.60 22.49 -16.21
CA PRO A 71 -15.62 21.08 -16.56
C PRO A 71 -15.79 20.23 -15.30
N THR A 72 -16.68 19.23 -15.37
CA THR A 72 -16.92 18.33 -14.24
C THR A 72 -15.91 17.20 -14.29
N VAL A 73 -15.19 16.95 -13.19
CA VAL A 73 -14.27 15.81 -13.10
C VAL A 73 -15.11 14.55 -12.91
N ARG A 74 -14.98 13.61 -13.86
CA ARG A 74 -15.69 12.32 -13.86
C ARG A 74 -14.78 11.12 -13.58
N GLY A 75 -13.47 11.33 -13.60
CA GLY A 75 -12.49 10.28 -13.36
C GLY A 75 -11.12 10.82 -12.98
N PHE A 76 -10.35 10.00 -12.31
CA PHE A 76 -9.03 10.32 -11.79
C PHE A 76 -8.12 9.11 -11.91
N ALA A 77 -6.94 9.29 -12.49
CA ALA A 77 -5.90 8.28 -12.46
C ALA A 77 -4.56 8.89 -12.09
N CYS A 78 -3.76 8.18 -11.30
CA CYS A 78 -2.40 8.59 -11.02
C CYS A 78 -1.44 7.40 -10.95
N GLY A 79 -0.20 7.67 -11.32
CA GLY A 79 0.90 6.74 -11.25
C GLY A 79 2.13 7.35 -10.60
N VAL A 80 3.10 6.50 -10.26
CA VAL A 80 4.40 6.91 -9.71
C VAL A 80 5.51 6.28 -10.53
N THR A 81 6.56 7.06 -10.78
CA THR A 81 7.82 6.57 -11.33
C THR A 81 8.99 7.14 -10.51
N GLY A 82 10.14 6.46 -10.53
CA GLY A 82 11.35 6.93 -9.82
C GLY A 82 12.44 5.88 -9.87
N GLY A 83 13.68 6.26 -10.16
CA GLY A 83 14.79 5.31 -10.33
C GLY A 83 15.26 4.65 -9.02
N ASP A 84 14.99 5.28 -7.89
CA ASP A 84 15.26 4.83 -6.53
C ASP A 84 14.19 3.86 -5.98
N LEU A 85 13.06 3.73 -6.66
CA LEU A 85 12.00 2.81 -6.28
C LEU A 85 12.38 1.37 -6.65
N PRO A 86 11.86 0.35 -5.94
CA PRO A 86 11.98 -1.04 -6.37
C PRO A 86 11.53 -1.20 -7.82
N LEU A 87 12.25 -1.94 -8.66
CA LEU A 87 11.93 -2.06 -10.10
C LEU A 87 11.84 -0.73 -10.88
N GLY A 88 12.22 0.40 -10.27
CA GLY A 88 11.93 1.74 -10.77
C GLY A 88 12.64 2.12 -12.06
N ALA A 89 13.70 1.40 -12.42
CA ALA A 89 14.33 1.48 -13.73
C ALA A 89 13.38 1.07 -14.86
N ASP A 90 12.56 0.03 -14.66
CA ASP A 90 11.72 -0.58 -15.69
C ASP A 90 10.21 -0.37 -15.47
N ALA A 91 9.78 -0.05 -14.25
CA ALA A 91 8.37 -0.03 -13.87
C ALA A 91 7.80 1.38 -13.65
N GLY A 92 6.57 1.59 -14.13
CA GLY A 92 5.65 2.59 -13.61
C GLY A 92 4.61 1.96 -12.70
N TYR A 93 4.37 2.56 -11.53
CA TYR A 93 3.39 2.07 -10.57
C TYR A 93 2.02 2.70 -10.83
N LEU A 94 1.06 1.90 -11.30
CA LEU A 94 -0.35 2.31 -11.33
C LEU A 94 -0.87 2.38 -9.90
N THR A 95 -1.21 3.60 -9.44
CA THR A 95 -1.54 3.86 -8.05
C THR A 95 -3.05 3.93 -7.87
N ILE A 96 -3.70 4.81 -8.61
CA ILE A 96 -5.16 5.01 -8.54
C ILE A 96 -5.69 5.03 -9.97
N LEU A 97 -6.84 4.39 -10.17
CA LEU A 97 -7.69 4.55 -11.35
C LEU A 97 -9.14 4.47 -10.87
N LEU A 98 -9.84 5.60 -10.87
CA LEU A 98 -11.21 5.75 -10.37
C LEU A 98 -12.06 6.47 -11.39
N LEU A 99 -13.32 6.07 -11.46
CA LEU A 99 -14.37 6.69 -12.24
C LEU A 99 -15.58 6.94 -11.33
N ASP A 100 -16.37 7.95 -11.67
CA ASP A 100 -17.72 8.09 -11.12
C ASP A 100 -18.55 6.84 -11.46
N GLU A 101 -19.44 6.47 -10.54
CA GLU A 101 -20.15 5.19 -10.58
C GLU A 101 -21.01 5.01 -11.83
N ASP A 102 -21.59 6.10 -12.35
CA ASP A 102 -22.49 6.11 -13.50
C ASP A 102 -21.78 6.07 -14.85
N ILE A 103 -20.46 6.31 -14.90
CA ILE A 103 -19.63 6.15 -16.11
C ILE A 103 -18.55 5.07 -15.94
N ALA A 104 -18.63 4.26 -14.89
CA ALA A 104 -17.66 3.23 -14.57
C ALA A 104 -17.75 2.01 -15.51
N ASP A 105 -17.36 2.20 -16.77
CA ASP A 105 -17.34 1.20 -17.83
C ASP A 105 -15.94 0.98 -18.43
N ASP A 106 -15.78 -0.10 -19.18
CA ASP A 106 -14.50 -0.47 -19.80
C ASP A 106 -13.96 0.63 -20.75
N HIS A 107 -14.82 1.46 -21.35
CA HIS A 107 -14.40 2.53 -22.27
C HIS A 107 -13.68 3.65 -21.51
N HIS A 108 -14.33 4.22 -20.48
CA HIS A 108 -13.75 5.30 -19.70
C HIS A 108 -12.54 4.84 -18.89
N TYR A 109 -12.55 3.58 -18.41
CA TYR A 109 -11.37 2.99 -17.78
C TYR A 109 -10.20 2.92 -18.77
N SER A 110 -10.46 2.58 -20.04
CA SER A 110 -9.42 2.52 -21.08
C SER A 110 -8.83 3.88 -21.39
N VAL A 111 -9.67 4.93 -21.46
CA VAL A 111 -9.19 6.31 -21.69
C VAL A 111 -8.16 6.72 -20.63
N LEU A 112 -8.48 6.52 -19.35
CA LEU A 112 -7.56 6.86 -18.26
C LEU A 112 -6.34 5.93 -18.19
N LEU A 113 -6.52 4.63 -18.42
CA LEU A 113 -5.42 3.68 -18.39
C LEU A 113 -4.41 3.99 -19.51
N ASP A 114 -4.89 4.27 -20.73
CA ASP A 114 -4.03 4.50 -21.89
C ASP A 114 -3.14 5.72 -21.70
N VAL A 115 -3.64 6.82 -21.12
CA VAL A 115 -2.82 8.02 -20.86
C VAL A 115 -1.76 7.78 -19.78
N VAL A 116 -2.09 7.02 -18.72
CA VAL A 116 -1.12 6.64 -17.68
C VAL A 116 -0.05 5.71 -18.25
N GLU A 117 -0.44 4.68 -18.99
CA GLU A 117 0.50 3.75 -19.62
C GLU A 117 1.39 4.46 -20.65
N GLN A 118 0.82 5.39 -21.44
CA GLN A 118 1.59 6.17 -22.41
C GLN A 118 2.63 7.02 -21.69
N ARG A 119 2.25 7.69 -20.60
CA ARG A 119 3.19 8.45 -19.77
C ARG A 119 4.32 7.57 -19.23
N PHE A 120 4.02 6.34 -18.80
CA PHE A 120 5.05 5.39 -18.40
C PHE A 120 6.01 5.06 -19.55
N ARG A 121 5.50 4.83 -20.77
CA ARG A 121 6.34 4.60 -21.96
C ARG A 121 7.22 5.81 -22.28
N ASP A 122 6.67 7.02 -22.23
CA ASP A 122 7.41 8.27 -22.49
C ASP A 122 8.55 8.47 -21.48
N LEU A 123 8.37 7.98 -20.25
CA LEU A 123 9.38 7.95 -19.18
C LEU A 123 10.31 6.73 -19.26
N GLY A 124 10.27 5.98 -20.36
CA GLY A 124 11.14 4.82 -20.64
C GLY A 124 10.81 3.57 -19.82
N LYS A 125 9.62 3.49 -19.22
CA LYS A 125 9.19 2.30 -18.47
C LYS A 125 8.71 1.22 -19.43
N LYS A 126 9.11 -0.01 -19.15
CA LYS A 126 8.80 -1.21 -19.93
C LYS A 126 7.62 -1.98 -19.39
N GLN A 127 7.21 -1.71 -18.15
CA GLN A 127 6.10 -2.39 -17.50
C GLN A 127 5.29 -1.45 -16.61
N ALA A 128 4.00 -1.76 -16.47
CA ALA A 128 3.10 -1.14 -15.51
C ALA A 128 2.75 -2.15 -14.40
N GLU A 129 2.76 -1.67 -13.16
CA GLU A 129 2.73 -2.49 -11.96
C GLU A 129 1.67 -1.99 -10.97
N ALA A 130 0.85 -2.89 -10.43
CA ALA A 130 -0.04 -2.63 -9.30
C ALA A 130 0.31 -3.59 -8.15
N LEU A 131 1.17 -3.14 -7.23
CA LEU A 131 1.71 -3.97 -6.15
C LEU A 131 2.21 -3.15 -4.94
N PHE A 132 2.42 -3.82 -3.82
CA PHE A 132 2.75 -3.25 -2.51
C PHE A 132 4.11 -2.52 -2.39
N PHE A 133 4.96 -2.54 -3.41
CA PHE A 133 6.16 -1.69 -3.49
C PHE A 133 5.87 -0.28 -3.97
N ASN A 134 4.64 -0.02 -4.42
CA ASN A 134 4.19 1.34 -4.70
C ASN A 134 4.42 2.22 -3.45
N PRO A 135 5.19 3.31 -3.57
CA PRO A 135 5.50 4.15 -2.42
C PRO A 135 4.27 4.96 -1.94
N MET A 136 3.29 5.19 -2.80
CA MET A 136 1.99 5.75 -2.42
C MET A 136 1.10 4.66 -1.80
N ARG A 137 1.26 4.44 -0.50
CA ARG A 137 0.49 3.46 0.27
C ARG A 137 -0.95 3.93 0.43
N LEU A 138 -1.89 3.18 -0.14
CA LEU A 138 -3.31 3.50 -0.09
C LEU A 138 -3.97 2.78 1.09
N PRO A 139 -4.52 3.51 2.08
CA PRO A 139 -5.28 2.87 3.14
C PRO A 139 -6.58 2.29 2.61
N TRP A 140 -7.10 1.26 3.28
CA TRP A 140 -8.41 0.68 2.97
C TRP A 140 -9.15 0.29 4.23
N LEU A 141 -10.47 0.42 4.17
CA LEU A 141 -11.37 0.02 5.25
C LEU A 141 -11.55 -1.50 5.24
N ILE A 142 -11.38 -2.09 6.41
CA ILE A 142 -11.53 -3.51 6.64
C ILE A 142 -13.03 -3.84 6.72
N PRO A 143 -13.57 -4.72 5.85
CA PRO A 143 -14.99 -5.02 5.83
C PRO A 143 -15.44 -5.68 7.14
N GLU A 144 -16.70 -5.49 7.50
CA GLU A 144 -17.33 -6.08 8.69
C GLU A 144 -16.62 -5.69 10.01
N THR A 145 -16.16 -4.44 10.10
CA THR A 145 -15.56 -3.85 11.31
C THR A 145 -16.15 -2.45 11.54
N PRO A 146 -16.01 -1.82 12.73
CA PRO A 146 -16.60 -0.51 13.03
C PRO A 146 -15.84 0.67 12.39
N GLY A 147 -15.25 0.46 11.21
CA GLY A 147 -14.40 1.44 10.53
C GLY A 147 -12.90 1.20 10.71
N HIS A 148 -12.48 -0.02 11.08
CA HIS A 148 -11.05 -0.35 11.14
C HIS A 148 -10.41 -0.27 9.75
N GLU A 149 -9.15 0.12 9.74
CA GLU A 149 -8.37 0.33 8.51
C GLU A 149 -7.07 -0.47 8.49
N HIS A 150 -6.55 -0.67 7.28
CA HIS A 150 -5.16 -1.05 7.06
C HIS A 150 -4.50 0.04 6.22
N ASN A 151 -3.22 0.30 6.45
CA ASN A 151 -2.51 1.46 5.89
C ASN A 151 -1.99 1.26 4.46
N ASN A 152 -2.07 0.05 3.90
CA ASN A 152 -1.53 -0.24 2.58
C ASN A 152 -2.30 -1.33 1.84
N ALA A 153 -3.00 -1.00 0.76
CA ALA A 153 -3.54 -1.98 -0.16
C ALA A 153 -2.39 -2.63 -0.95
N PRO A 154 -2.17 -3.96 -0.84
CA PRO A 154 -0.98 -4.58 -1.43
C PRO A 154 -1.09 -4.86 -2.94
N GLY A 155 -2.19 -4.46 -3.57
CA GLY A 155 -2.52 -4.68 -4.97
C GLY A 155 -3.95 -4.24 -5.26
N ILE A 156 -4.54 -4.75 -6.34
CA ILE A 156 -5.93 -4.45 -6.72
C ILE A 156 -6.86 -5.47 -6.05
N PRO A 157 -7.95 -5.06 -5.38
CA PRO A 157 -8.92 -6.01 -4.81
C PRO A 157 -9.39 -7.02 -5.85
N VAL A 158 -9.21 -8.31 -5.57
CA VAL A 158 -9.63 -9.40 -6.45
C VAL A 158 -11.13 -9.31 -6.70
N ASP A 159 -11.55 -9.57 -7.94
CA ASP A 159 -12.95 -9.50 -8.39
C ASP A 159 -13.59 -8.10 -8.28
N SER A 160 -12.81 -7.04 -8.11
CA SER A 160 -13.31 -5.68 -8.34
C SER A 160 -13.51 -5.41 -9.84
N ALA A 161 -14.29 -4.38 -10.17
CA ALA A 161 -14.46 -3.93 -11.57
C ALA A 161 -13.10 -3.60 -12.20
N LEU A 162 -12.26 -2.85 -11.48
CA LEU A 162 -10.91 -2.52 -11.92
C LEU A 162 -10.02 -3.75 -12.09
N HIS A 163 -10.07 -4.74 -11.18
CA HIS A 163 -9.29 -5.99 -11.33
C HIS A 163 -9.66 -6.74 -12.62
N ARG A 164 -10.96 -6.97 -12.84
CA ARG A 164 -11.44 -7.63 -14.08
C ARG A 164 -11.07 -6.83 -15.33
N PHE A 165 -11.21 -5.51 -15.27
CA PHE A 165 -10.85 -4.62 -16.36
C PHE A 165 -9.36 -4.73 -16.70
N LEU A 166 -8.46 -4.60 -15.71
CA LEU A 166 -7.01 -4.67 -15.94
C LEU A 166 -6.58 -6.02 -16.52
N LEU A 167 -7.19 -7.12 -16.09
CA LEU A 167 -6.93 -8.44 -16.68
C LEU A 167 -7.31 -8.47 -18.18
N LYS A 168 -8.46 -7.90 -18.57
CA LYS A 168 -8.84 -7.75 -19.98
C LYS A 168 -7.85 -6.88 -20.77
N GLN A 169 -7.24 -5.88 -20.13
CA GLN A 169 -6.24 -4.99 -20.72
C GLN A 169 -4.82 -5.60 -20.80
N GLY A 170 -4.67 -6.90 -20.53
CA GLY A 170 -3.41 -7.61 -20.66
C GLY A 170 -2.51 -7.55 -19.43
N TYR A 171 -3.01 -7.09 -18.28
CA TYR A 171 -2.32 -7.30 -17.02
C TYR A 171 -2.38 -8.78 -16.63
N ALA A 172 -1.23 -9.34 -16.26
CA ALA A 172 -1.13 -10.68 -15.70
C ALA A 172 -1.07 -10.60 -14.17
N GLU A 173 -1.83 -11.46 -13.50
CA GLU A 173 -1.72 -11.66 -12.06
C GLU A 173 -0.43 -12.44 -11.74
N ARG A 174 0.44 -11.84 -10.92
CA ARG A 174 1.75 -12.41 -10.54
C ARG A 174 1.73 -13.12 -9.20
N SER A 175 0.89 -12.65 -8.29
CA SER A 175 0.64 -13.28 -6.99
C SER A 175 -0.65 -12.73 -6.38
N ARG A 176 -1.16 -13.40 -5.36
CA ARG A 176 -2.23 -12.88 -4.52
C ARG A 176 -1.76 -12.63 -3.09
N GLN A 177 -2.31 -11.58 -2.50
CA GLN A 177 -2.05 -11.17 -1.13
C GLN A 177 -3.35 -11.25 -0.34
N ASN A 178 -3.30 -11.91 0.82
CA ASN A 178 -4.39 -11.98 1.78
C ASN A 178 -4.24 -10.81 2.76
N GLY A 179 -5.16 -9.86 2.72
CA GLY A 179 -5.37 -8.88 3.78
C GLY A 179 -6.05 -9.57 4.96
N MET A 180 -5.41 -9.53 6.12
CA MET A 180 -5.82 -10.25 7.32
C MET A 180 -6.10 -9.29 8.48
N TYR A 181 -7.01 -9.72 9.36
CA TYR A 181 -7.49 -8.96 10.49
C TYR A 181 -7.59 -9.82 11.75
N LEU A 182 -7.20 -9.26 12.89
CA LEU A 182 -7.39 -9.82 14.22
C LEU A 182 -7.94 -8.74 15.16
N ASP A 183 -9.09 -9.03 15.79
CA ASP A 183 -9.57 -8.30 16.96
C ASP A 183 -8.80 -8.78 18.20
N LEU A 184 -8.19 -7.85 18.94
CA LEU A 184 -7.35 -8.18 20.09
C LEU A 184 -8.11 -8.34 21.41
N ALA A 185 -9.39 -7.93 21.50
CA ALA A 185 -10.14 -7.92 22.75
C ALA A 185 -10.16 -9.29 23.45
N GLY A 186 -10.26 -10.37 22.65
CA GLY A 186 -10.27 -11.76 23.11
C GLY A 186 -8.95 -12.52 22.95
N PHE A 187 -7.85 -11.87 22.54
CA PHE A 187 -6.62 -12.57 22.22
C PHE A 187 -6.00 -13.24 23.45
N THR A 188 -5.67 -14.52 23.35
CA THR A 188 -4.95 -15.28 24.38
C THR A 188 -3.86 -16.12 23.75
N ILE A 189 -2.77 -16.37 24.48
CA ILE A 189 -1.69 -17.22 24.00
C ILE A 189 -2.10 -18.69 24.16
N PRO A 190 -2.19 -19.47 23.06
CA PRO A 190 -2.51 -20.90 23.12
C PRO A 190 -1.47 -21.70 23.92
N THR A 191 -1.90 -22.79 24.56
CA THR A 191 -1.04 -23.65 25.38
C THR A 191 0.14 -24.23 24.60
N ASP A 192 -0.04 -24.60 23.34
CA ASP A 192 1.05 -25.14 22.51
C ASP A 192 2.13 -24.10 22.21
N ILE A 193 1.78 -22.80 22.18
CA ILE A 193 2.76 -21.72 22.08
C ILE A 193 3.53 -21.56 23.39
N GLN A 194 2.86 -21.67 24.54
CA GLN A 194 3.52 -21.66 25.85
C GLN A 194 4.48 -22.85 26.01
N GLU A 195 4.11 -24.02 25.52
CA GLU A 195 4.97 -25.20 25.47
C GLU A 195 6.20 -24.98 24.58
N LYS A 196 6.03 -24.39 23.39
CA LYS A 196 7.16 -24.02 22.51
C LYS A 196 8.11 -23.04 23.20
N GLU A 197 7.57 -22.05 23.90
CA GLU A 197 8.36 -21.09 24.64
C GLU A 197 9.15 -21.75 25.77
N ASN A 198 8.54 -22.67 26.52
CA ASN A 198 9.24 -23.47 27.54
C ASN A 198 10.35 -24.35 26.93
N GLN A 199 10.14 -24.92 25.75
CA GLN A 199 11.16 -25.70 25.04
C GLN A 199 12.32 -24.80 24.58
N ALA A 200 12.02 -23.64 23.98
CA ALA A 200 13.01 -22.66 23.58
C ALA A 200 13.83 -22.16 24.79
N ALA A 201 13.18 -21.93 25.94
CA ALA A 201 13.83 -21.54 27.19
C ALA A 201 14.83 -22.59 27.71
N ARG A 202 14.53 -23.89 27.58
CA ARG A 202 15.47 -24.97 27.91
C ARG A 202 16.69 -24.99 26.98
N LEU A 203 16.55 -24.47 25.77
CA LEU A 203 17.64 -24.28 24.81
C LEU A 203 18.36 -22.93 24.98
N GLY A 204 18.02 -22.14 26.01
CA GLY A 204 18.66 -20.86 26.29
C GLY A 204 18.05 -19.65 25.56
N TYR A 205 16.92 -19.83 24.85
CA TYR A 205 16.23 -18.75 24.17
C TYR A 205 15.14 -18.13 25.03
N ARG A 206 15.01 -16.80 24.99
CA ARG A 206 13.91 -16.06 25.64
C ARG A 206 13.34 -15.03 24.68
N VAL A 207 12.03 -14.84 24.69
CA VAL A 207 11.38 -13.72 24.00
C VAL A 207 11.04 -12.65 25.02
N GLU A 208 11.55 -11.45 24.81
CA GLU A 208 11.45 -10.34 25.75
C GLU A 208 11.57 -8.99 25.05
N TRP A 209 11.33 -7.89 25.79
CA TRP A 209 11.53 -6.54 25.28
C TRP A 209 13.00 -6.28 25.01
N PHE A 210 13.31 -5.64 23.88
CA PHE A 210 14.68 -5.24 23.58
C PHE A 210 15.20 -4.20 24.58
N ASP A 211 16.27 -4.56 25.28
CA ASP A 211 17.13 -3.67 26.07
C ASP A 211 18.52 -3.53 25.41
N GLY A 212 18.85 -2.33 24.91
CA GLY A 212 20.13 -2.04 24.26
C GLY A 212 21.35 -2.07 25.19
N LYS A 213 21.17 -2.12 26.53
CA LYS A 213 22.27 -2.28 27.49
C LYS A 213 22.64 -3.75 27.72
N ARG A 214 21.70 -4.66 27.50
CA ARG A 214 21.86 -6.09 27.75
C ARG A 214 22.01 -6.88 26.46
N HIS A 215 21.15 -6.63 25.48
CA HIS A 215 21.15 -7.41 24.26
C HIS A 215 22.25 -6.99 23.30
N THR A 216 22.85 -7.98 22.67
CA THR A 216 23.92 -7.81 21.67
C THR A 216 23.51 -8.44 20.35
N GLY A 217 24.27 -8.23 19.26
CA GLY A 217 24.05 -8.97 18.01
C GLY A 217 22.92 -8.47 17.11
N LEU A 218 22.25 -7.35 17.45
CA LEU A 218 21.10 -6.85 16.68
C LEU A 218 21.49 -6.46 15.24
N LYS A 219 22.63 -5.78 15.06
CA LYS A 219 23.09 -5.35 13.74
C LYS A 219 23.41 -6.54 12.85
N GLU A 220 24.07 -7.55 13.41
CA GLU A 220 24.40 -8.81 12.75
C GLU A 220 23.14 -9.59 12.36
N LEU A 221 22.15 -9.64 13.26
CA LEU A 221 20.84 -10.23 12.97
C LEU A 221 20.17 -9.52 11.77
N LEU A 222 20.07 -8.20 11.80
CA LEU A 222 19.39 -7.43 10.75
C LEU A 222 20.11 -7.58 9.39
N ALA A 223 21.44 -7.57 9.39
CA ALA A 223 22.24 -7.84 8.19
C ALA A 223 22.01 -9.27 7.66
N ALA A 224 21.97 -10.28 8.54
CA ALA A 224 21.73 -11.67 8.16
C ALA A 224 20.34 -11.90 7.56
N LEU A 225 19.35 -11.12 7.97
CA LEU A 225 17.99 -11.14 7.41
C LEU A 225 17.90 -10.51 6.01
N GLY A 226 18.90 -9.73 5.59
CA GLY A 226 18.99 -9.21 4.22
C GLY A 226 17.84 -8.29 3.80
N ASN A 227 17.18 -7.62 4.74
CA ASN A 227 16.05 -6.72 4.47
C ASN A 227 16.40 -5.27 4.88
N PRO A 228 16.78 -4.40 3.93
CA PRO A 228 17.19 -3.02 4.21
C PRO A 228 16.13 -2.18 4.93
N ALA A 229 14.84 -2.46 4.68
CA ALA A 229 13.76 -1.75 5.35
C ALA A 229 13.69 -2.12 6.84
N TRP A 230 13.87 -3.40 7.17
CA TRP A 230 13.96 -3.84 8.56
C TRP A 230 15.23 -3.36 9.24
N GLU A 231 16.37 -3.42 8.54
CA GLU A 231 17.63 -2.91 9.07
C GLU A 231 17.52 -1.44 9.46
N LYS A 232 16.97 -0.60 8.58
CA LYS A 232 16.74 0.81 8.86
C LYS A 232 15.75 1.03 10.00
N GLU A 233 14.58 0.40 9.93
CA GLU A 233 13.48 0.67 10.86
C GLU A 233 13.77 0.15 12.28
N ILE A 234 14.29 -1.07 12.41
CA ILE A 234 14.56 -1.67 13.71
C ILE A 234 15.82 -1.07 14.36
N SER A 235 16.84 -0.72 13.57
CA SER A 235 17.98 0.04 14.12
C SER A 235 17.54 1.39 14.67
N ARG A 236 16.69 2.12 13.93
CA ARG A 236 16.09 3.38 14.41
C ARG A 236 15.31 3.15 15.70
N CYS A 237 14.51 2.09 15.78
CA CYS A 237 13.76 1.78 16.99
C CYS A 237 14.68 1.53 18.20
N ALA A 238 15.79 0.82 17.99
CA ALA A 238 16.79 0.59 19.04
C ALA A 238 17.45 1.91 19.51
N ASP A 239 17.82 2.79 18.58
CA ASP A 239 18.49 4.06 18.87
C ASP A 239 17.54 5.07 19.57
N GLU A 240 16.26 5.10 19.17
CA GLU A 240 15.25 6.02 19.69
C GLU A 240 14.49 5.47 20.91
N GLY A 241 14.74 4.21 21.30
CA GLY A 241 14.04 3.57 22.41
C GLY A 241 12.58 3.22 22.13
N ILE A 242 12.22 3.04 20.85
CA ILE A 242 10.88 2.58 20.44
C ILE A 242 10.76 1.08 20.77
N PRO A 243 9.72 0.64 21.49
CA PRO A 243 9.62 -0.74 21.94
C PRO A 243 9.50 -1.75 20.78
N PHE A 244 10.27 -2.83 20.86
CA PHE A 244 10.10 -4.04 20.05
C PHE A 244 10.55 -5.26 20.86
N LEU A 245 10.12 -6.45 20.43
CA LEU A 245 10.50 -7.71 21.04
C LEU A 245 11.73 -8.28 20.36
N VAL A 246 12.59 -8.94 21.14
CA VAL A 246 13.72 -9.73 20.68
C VAL A 246 13.55 -11.17 21.14
N ALA A 247 13.91 -12.13 20.29
CA ALA A 247 14.23 -13.48 20.72
C ALA A 247 15.74 -13.50 20.99
N ALA A 248 16.16 -13.66 22.23
CA ALA A 248 17.56 -13.63 22.63
C ALA A 248 18.03 -15.03 23.04
N HIS A 249 19.20 -15.43 22.55
CA HIS A 249 19.94 -16.61 23.02
C HIS A 249 21.17 -16.14 23.78
N LEU A 250 21.17 -16.32 25.11
CA LEU A 250 22.24 -15.82 25.99
C LEU A 250 22.54 -14.32 25.74
N ASP A 251 21.49 -13.49 25.77
CA ASP A 251 21.50 -12.05 25.48
C ASP A 251 21.91 -11.65 24.03
N ARG A 252 22.27 -12.58 23.16
CA ARG A 252 22.47 -12.30 21.73
C ARG A 252 21.16 -12.39 20.97
N ALA A 253 20.82 -11.36 20.18
CA ALA A 253 19.63 -11.34 19.34
C ALA A 253 19.67 -12.45 18.28
N ALA A 254 18.65 -13.32 18.32
CA ALA A 254 18.39 -14.42 17.40
C ALA A 254 17.13 -14.17 16.54
N GLY A 255 16.33 -13.17 16.88
CA GLY A 255 15.16 -12.74 16.11
C GLY A 255 14.53 -11.49 16.69
N PHE A 256 13.61 -10.88 15.96
CA PHE A 256 12.87 -9.69 16.41
C PHE A 256 11.40 -9.75 15.97
N ALA A 257 10.55 -9.00 16.67
CA ALA A 257 9.20 -8.66 16.24
C ALA A 257 8.85 -7.23 16.67
N GLY A 258 8.48 -6.38 15.71
CA GLY A 258 8.06 -5.03 16.04
C GLY A 258 8.26 -4.01 14.91
N PRO A 259 8.21 -2.70 15.23
CA PRO A 259 7.98 -2.14 16.58
C PRO A 259 6.58 -2.45 17.14
N VAL A 260 6.34 -2.11 18.41
CA VAL A 260 5.04 -2.24 19.09
C VAL A 260 4.47 -0.83 19.30
N ILE A 261 3.74 -0.34 18.31
CA ILE A 261 3.14 1.00 18.31
C ILE A 261 1.62 0.89 18.15
N ARG A 262 0.86 1.55 19.04
CA ARG A 262 -0.58 1.78 18.84
C ARG A 262 -0.77 3.06 18.04
N GLU A 263 -1.32 2.95 16.85
CA GLU A 263 -1.68 4.09 16.02
C GLU A 263 -2.94 4.80 16.55
N PRO A 264 -3.18 6.08 16.15
CA PRO A 264 -4.40 6.80 16.55
C PRO A 264 -5.71 6.09 16.16
N SER A 265 -5.71 5.31 15.08
CA SER A 265 -6.85 4.49 14.64
C SER A 265 -7.15 3.28 15.54
N GLY A 266 -6.32 3.03 16.57
CA GLY A 266 -6.42 1.85 17.42
C GLY A 266 -5.69 0.62 16.85
N ARG A 267 -5.11 0.72 15.65
CA ARG A 267 -4.36 -0.36 15.00
C ARG A 267 -2.98 -0.58 15.61
N GLY A 268 -2.55 -1.84 15.70
CA GLY A 268 -1.19 -2.21 16.02
C GLY A 268 -0.28 -2.11 14.79
N TYR A 269 0.73 -1.24 14.85
CA TYR A 269 1.76 -1.13 13.81
C TYR A 269 3.02 -1.88 14.22
N PHE A 270 3.46 -2.79 13.35
CA PHE A 270 4.75 -3.45 13.34
C PHE A 270 5.31 -3.48 11.91
N ALA A 271 6.64 -3.48 11.78
CA ALA A 271 7.32 -3.49 10.49
C ALA A 271 7.59 -4.91 10.00
N GLY A 272 7.79 -5.87 10.91
CA GLY A 272 8.04 -7.25 10.55
C GLY A 272 8.42 -8.15 11.72
N ILE A 273 8.72 -9.39 11.36
CA ILE A 273 9.22 -10.44 12.25
C ILE A 273 10.28 -11.19 11.48
N GLY A 274 11.46 -11.33 12.09
CA GLY A 274 12.59 -12.04 11.52
C GLY A 274 13.25 -12.92 12.55
N VAL A 275 13.71 -14.10 12.13
CA VAL A 275 14.53 -15.01 12.92
C VAL A 275 15.80 -15.26 12.12
N ASN A 276 16.95 -15.20 12.77
CA ASN A 276 18.22 -15.54 12.16
C ASN A 276 18.13 -16.96 11.54
N PRO A 277 18.56 -17.17 10.29
CA PRO A 277 18.53 -18.49 9.66
C PRO A 277 19.18 -19.62 10.50
N GLU A 278 20.24 -19.32 11.24
CA GLU A 278 20.90 -20.28 12.14
C GLU A 278 20.05 -20.67 13.37
N ASP A 279 19.07 -19.83 13.69
CA ASP A 279 18.17 -19.96 14.82
C ASP A 279 16.79 -20.55 14.45
N GLU A 280 16.58 -20.87 13.17
CA GLU A 280 15.37 -21.51 12.66
C GLU A 280 15.14 -22.92 13.24
N GLY A 281 13.92 -23.44 13.06
CA GLY A 281 13.50 -24.76 13.56
C GLY A 281 13.18 -24.82 15.06
N LYS A 282 13.46 -23.74 15.82
CA LYS A 282 13.25 -23.68 17.28
C LYS A 282 11.91 -23.06 17.70
N GLY A 283 11.04 -22.76 16.73
CA GLY A 283 9.70 -22.18 16.98
C GLY A 283 9.68 -20.68 17.29
N LEU A 284 10.83 -20.00 17.25
CA LEU A 284 10.98 -18.59 17.64
C LEU A 284 10.04 -17.64 16.89
N GLY A 285 9.84 -17.83 15.58
CA GLY A 285 8.94 -16.98 14.80
C GLY A 285 7.49 -17.06 15.28
N SER A 286 7.02 -18.24 15.70
CA SER A 286 5.70 -18.36 16.33
C SER A 286 5.68 -17.68 17.69
N ILE A 287 6.67 -17.93 18.55
CA ILE A 287 6.70 -17.32 19.90
C ILE A 287 6.71 -15.79 19.79
N LEU A 288 7.57 -15.24 18.94
CA LEU A 288 7.67 -13.80 18.64
C LEU A 288 6.32 -13.22 18.18
N PHE A 289 5.63 -13.86 17.24
CA PHE A 289 4.35 -13.35 16.74
C PHE A 289 3.25 -13.34 17.81
N PHE A 290 3.14 -14.40 18.61
CA PHE A 290 2.13 -14.47 19.67
C PHE A 290 2.43 -13.49 20.81
N ARG A 291 3.71 -13.34 21.18
CA ARG A 291 4.15 -12.31 22.14
C ARG A 291 3.95 -10.90 21.61
N LEU A 292 4.10 -10.68 20.29
CA LEU A 292 3.77 -9.40 19.64
C LEU A 292 2.28 -9.07 19.78
N CYS A 293 1.39 -10.03 19.53
CA CYS A 293 -0.05 -9.85 19.71
C CYS A 293 -0.41 -9.54 21.17
N GLU A 294 0.20 -10.25 22.13
CA GLU A 294 0.03 -9.97 23.57
C GLU A 294 0.56 -8.58 23.94
N ALA A 295 1.72 -8.18 23.41
CA ALA A 295 2.31 -6.87 23.64
C ALA A 295 1.40 -5.74 23.13
N PHE A 296 0.81 -5.89 21.94
CA PHE A 296 -0.18 -4.94 21.42
C PHE A 296 -1.41 -4.85 22.31
N ARG A 297 -1.97 -5.98 22.75
CA ARG A 297 -3.06 -5.99 23.71
C ARG A 297 -2.67 -5.27 25.02
N GLY A 298 -1.44 -5.48 25.49
CA GLY A 298 -0.90 -4.85 26.70
C GLY A 298 -0.82 -3.32 26.64
N ILE A 299 -0.67 -2.74 25.45
CA ILE A 299 -0.66 -1.28 25.25
C ILE A 299 -2.02 -0.71 24.80
N GLY A 300 -3.09 -1.51 24.89
CA GLY A 300 -4.45 -1.07 24.58
C GLY A 300 -4.76 -0.95 23.09
N THR A 301 -4.01 -1.64 22.23
CA THR A 301 -4.35 -1.76 20.81
C THR A 301 -5.65 -2.54 20.64
N GLU A 302 -6.54 -2.05 19.77
CA GLU A 302 -7.87 -2.64 19.55
C GLU A 302 -7.80 -3.80 18.55
N TYR A 303 -7.00 -3.66 17.50
CA TYR A 303 -6.89 -4.67 16.45
C TYR A 303 -5.52 -4.66 15.78
N MET A 304 -5.22 -5.75 15.09
CA MET A 304 -4.09 -5.86 14.19
C MET A 304 -4.57 -6.13 12.77
N SER A 305 -3.84 -5.61 11.80
CA SER A 305 -4.02 -5.96 10.40
C SER A 305 -2.67 -6.08 9.70
N LEU A 306 -2.59 -7.02 8.77
CA LEU A 306 -1.40 -7.31 7.97
C LEU A 306 -1.83 -7.82 6.60
N PHE A 307 -0.90 -7.90 5.66
CA PHE A 307 -1.08 -8.71 4.48
C PHE A 307 0.05 -9.72 4.33
N THR A 308 -0.23 -10.81 3.63
CA THR A 308 0.76 -11.84 3.32
C THR A 308 0.40 -12.56 2.03
N GLY A 309 1.39 -13.10 1.33
CA GLY A 309 1.15 -13.90 0.13
C GLY A 309 0.30 -15.13 0.44
N GLU A 310 -0.58 -15.51 -0.49
CA GLU A 310 -1.51 -16.64 -0.29
C GLU A 310 -0.82 -18.00 -0.07
N THR A 311 0.42 -18.13 -0.55
CA THR A 311 1.25 -19.34 -0.40
C THR A 311 2.25 -19.23 0.75
N ASN A 312 2.27 -18.11 1.50
CA ASN A 312 3.23 -17.89 2.56
C ASN A 312 2.96 -18.85 3.73
N PRO A 313 3.96 -19.67 4.16
CA PRO A 313 3.82 -20.58 5.30
C PRO A 313 3.35 -19.89 6.60
N ALA A 314 3.66 -18.60 6.77
CA ALA A 314 3.25 -17.81 7.93
C ALA A 314 1.73 -17.69 8.11
N LEU A 315 0.92 -17.92 7.05
CA LEU A 315 -0.55 -17.96 7.14
C LEU A 315 -1.04 -18.90 8.24
N LYS A 316 -0.38 -20.05 8.43
CA LYS A 316 -0.74 -21.01 9.49
C LYS A 316 -0.59 -20.41 10.88
N ILE A 317 0.45 -19.60 11.08
CA ILE A 317 0.71 -18.91 12.35
C ILE A 317 -0.36 -17.83 12.59
N TYR A 318 -0.66 -17.05 11.54
CA TYR A 318 -1.67 -15.98 11.61
C TYR A 318 -3.06 -16.53 11.93
N HIS A 319 -3.50 -17.57 11.22
CA HIS A 319 -4.78 -18.22 11.51
C HIS A 319 -4.82 -18.82 12.92
N LYS A 320 -3.72 -19.42 13.39
CA LYS A 320 -3.66 -19.93 14.77
C LYS A 320 -3.81 -18.83 15.82
N ALA A 321 -3.31 -17.63 15.55
CA ALA A 321 -3.50 -16.47 16.43
C ALA A 321 -4.91 -15.87 16.37
N GLY A 322 -5.75 -16.35 15.44
CA GLY A 322 -7.12 -15.86 15.25
C GLY A 322 -7.28 -14.86 14.10
N PHE A 323 -6.23 -14.62 13.28
CA PHE A 323 -6.40 -13.79 12.10
C PHE A 323 -7.34 -14.47 11.09
N ARG A 324 -8.27 -13.68 10.56
CA ARG A 324 -9.11 -14.05 9.41
C ARG A 324 -8.65 -13.30 8.16
N THR A 325 -8.71 -13.96 7.02
CA THR A 325 -8.60 -13.27 5.72
C THR A 325 -9.89 -12.50 5.50
N VAL A 326 -9.79 -11.19 5.31
CA VAL A 326 -10.93 -10.27 5.15
C VAL A 326 -11.02 -9.70 3.75
N LYS A 327 -9.92 -9.75 2.99
CA LYS A 327 -9.84 -9.26 1.62
C LYS A 327 -8.68 -9.92 0.88
N GLN A 328 -8.83 -10.13 -0.42
CA GLN A 328 -7.74 -10.58 -1.29
C GLN A 328 -7.40 -9.51 -2.31
N PHE A 329 -6.12 -9.41 -2.64
CA PHE A 329 -5.59 -8.45 -3.59
C PHE A 329 -4.70 -9.15 -4.62
N GLY A 330 -4.93 -8.88 -5.89
CA GLY A 330 -4.10 -9.32 -7.00
C GLY A 330 -2.93 -8.34 -7.19
N VAL A 331 -1.73 -8.87 -7.23
CA VAL A 331 -0.54 -8.15 -7.71
C VAL A 331 -0.50 -8.30 -9.22
N LEU A 332 -0.68 -7.20 -9.94
CA LEU A 332 -0.87 -7.20 -11.39
C LEU A 332 0.29 -6.53 -12.11
N ARG A 333 0.70 -7.10 -13.26
CA ARG A 333 1.74 -6.55 -14.13
C ARG A 333 1.32 -6.59 -15.58
N LYS A 334 1.52 -5.49 -16.32
CA LYS A 334 1.48 -5.47 -17.78
C LYS A 334 2.84 -5.13 -18.35
N ASP A 335 3.21 -5.86 -19.40
CA ASP A 335 4.37 -5.54 -20.24
C ASP A 335 3.93 -4.48 -21.27
N LEU A 336 4.58 -3.31 -21.24
CA LEU A 336 4.22 -2.17 -22.08
C LEU A 336 4.87 -2.23 -23.48
N ASP A 337 5.92 -3.03 -23.65
CA ASP A 337 6.65 -3.18 -24.92
C ASP A 337 5.90 -4.08 -25.91
N LYS A 338 5.04 -4.98 -25.42
CA LYS A 338 4.27 -5.91 -26.28
C LYS A 338 3.26 -5.21 -27.18
N ARG A 339 2.57 -4.17 -26.69
CA ARG A 339 1.54 -3.44 -27.46
C ARG A 339 2.12 -2.66 -28.65
N ALA A 340 3.38 -2.22 -28.56
CA ALA A 340 4.05 -1.51 -29.67
C ALA A 340 4.34 -2.42 -30.88
N LYS A 341 4.51 -3.73 -30.66
CA LYS A 341 4.79 -4.70 -31.73
C LYS A 341 3.54 -5.13 -32.48
N GLU A 342 2.38 -5.18 -31.82
CA GLU A 342 1.12 -5.59 -32.45
C GLU A 342 0.54 -4.47 -33.35
N LEU A 343 0.71 -3.19 -32.96
CA LEU A 343 0.30 -2.03 -33.78
C LEU A 343 1.20 -1.76 -35.00
N HIS A 344 2.43 -2.27 -35.02
CA HIS A 344 3.33 -2.18 -36.18
C HIS A 344 3.16 -3.33 -37.19
N GLN A 345 2.25 -4.28 -36.91
CA GLN A 345 1.97 -5.45 -37.77
C GLN A 345 0.55 -5.47 -38.35
N SER A 346 -0.27 -4.44 -38.09
CA SER A 346 -1.60 -4.23 -38.67
C SER A 346 -1.61 -3.09 -39.69
#